data_AF-A0A9P7CW93-F1
#
_entry.id   AF-A0A9P7CW93-F1
#
_cell.length_a   1.000
_cell.length_b   1.000
_cell.length_c   1.000
_cell.angle_alpha   90.00
_cell.angle_beta   90.00
_cell.angle_gamma   90.00
#
_symmetry.space_group_name_H-M   'P 1'
#
loop_
_entity.id
_entity.type
_entity.pdbx_description
1 polymer ?
#
loop_
_entity_poly.entity_id
_entity_poly.type
_entity_poly.pdbx_seq_one_letter_code
_entity_poly.pdbx_strand_id
1 'polypeptide(L)'
;PPNAIAPNPISPAGIFDLDVDADIWQDIGLNDIVPEPPDWLADEVTCAVIRLVLEIDQCNEENLHMKVECCALQEWAIVEWDALQRACDDDIILYHMDLHAQQFIDLVLGWQTKVHPIPCTWPMPECWGLSHTEL
;
A
#
# COMPACT_ATOMS: atom_id res chain seq x y z
N PRO A 1 -46.63 12.51 1.52
CA PRO A 1 -47.91 11.88 1.95
C PRO A 1 -48.76 12.92 2.68
N PRO A 2 -50.08 12.71 2.86
CA PRO A 2 -50.86 13.52 3.80
C PRO A 2 -50.16 13.47 5.17
N ASN A 3 -49.86 14.62 5.76
CA ASN A 3 -49.08 14.83 7.00
C ASN A 3 -47.53 14.72 6.89
N ALA A 4 -46.95 14.84 5.70
CA ALA A 4 -45.51 15.06 5.59
C ALA A 4 -45.15 16.47 6.11
N ILE A 5 -44.44 16.53 7.24
CA ILE A 5 -43.79 17.76 7.70
C ILE A 5 -42.50 17.91 6.91
N ALA A 6 -42.32 19.05 6.24
CA ALA A 6 -41.07 19.33 5.55
C ALA A 6 -39.94 19.50 6.58
N PRO A 7 -38.75 18.91 6.37
CA PRO A 7 -37.60 19.15 7.22
C PRO A 7 -37.22 20.64 7.20
N ASN A 8 -36.54 21.08 8.25
CA ASN A 8 -36.09 22.46 8.35
C ASN A 8 -35.18 22.81 7.15
N PRO A 9 -35.38 23.97 6.49
CA PRO A 9 -34.55 24.36 5.35
C PRO A 9 -33.09 24.50 5.79
N ILE A 10 -32.18 23.79 5.12
CA ILE A 10 -30.74 23.96 5.33
C ILE A 10 -30.34 25.31 4.74
N SER A 11 -29.61 26.10 5.52
CA SER A 11 -29.04 27.36 5.03
C SER A 11 -28.05 27.06 3.88
N PRO A 12 -28.21 27.70 2.69
CA PRO A 12 -27.26 27.53 1.60
C PRO A 12 -25.91 28.25 1.87
N ALA A 13 -25.88 29.18 2.83
CA ALA A 13 -24.64 29.80 3.28
C ALA A 13 -23.87 28.84 4.17
N GLY A 14 -22.61 28.53 3.81
CA GLY A 14 -21.72 27.66 4.57
C GLY A 14 -21.92 26.16 4.35
N ILE A 15 -22.78 25.74 3.40
CA ILE A 15 -23.03 24.31 3.15
C ILE A 15 -21.78 23.56 2.64
N PHE A 16 -20.85 24.28 2.01
CA PHE A 16 -19.57 23.74 1.57
C PHE A 16 -18.46 23.90 2.63
N ASP A 17 -18.75 24.58 3.74
CA ASP A 17 -17.87 24.74 4.90
C ASP A 17 -18.25 23.78 6.04
N LEU A 18 -19.19 22.86 5.78
CA LEU A 18 -19.61 21.80 6.71
C LEU A 18 -18.51 20.74 6.81
N ASP A 19 -17.82 20.72 7.94
CA ASP A 19 -16.86 19.67 8.29
C ASP A 19 -17.59 18.38 8.76
N VAL A 20 -16.87 17.27 8.82
CA VAL A 20 -17.38 15.96 9.30
C VAL A 20 -17.85 16.05 10.76
N ASP A 21 -17.31 17.01 11.53
CA ASP A 21 -17.69 17.31 12.91
C ASP A 21 -18.94 18.21 13.03
N ALA A 22 -19.52 18.68 11.91
CA ALA A 22 -20.70 19.54 11.97
C ALA A 22 -21.93 18.80 12.51
N ASP A 23 -22.70 19.45 13.40
CA ASP A 23 -23.88 18.91 14.10
C ASP A 23 -24.95 18.29 13.17
N ILE A 24 -24.95 18.61 11.88
CA ILE A 24 -25.85 17.99 10.89
C ILE A 24 -25.59 16.49 10.67
N TRP A 25 -24.39 16.01 11.00
CA TRP A 25 -24.00 14.60 10.93
C TRP A 25 -24.33 13.85 12.23
N GLN A 26 -24.71 14.56 13.29
CA GLN A 26 -25.20 13.99 14.54
C GLN A 26 -26.71 13.74 14.48
N ASP A 27 -27.20 13.07 13.44
CA ASP A 27 -28.61 12.64 13.38
C ASP A 27 -28.83 11.44 14.31
N ILE A 28 -28.72 11.70 15.61
CA ILE A 28 -29.17 10.82 16.68
C ILE A 28 -30.68 11.05 16.82
N GLY A 29 -31.42 10.45 15.91
CA GLY A 29 -32.83 10.11 16.10
C GLY A 29 -33.83 11.25 15.97
N LEU A 30 -34.68 11.14 14.96
CA LEU A 30 -36.03 11.71 14.88
C LEU A 30 -37.00 11.30 16.02
N ASN A 31 -36.49 10.76 17.14
CA ASN A 31 -37.26 10.33 18.32
C ASN A 31 -36.66 10.93 19.59
N ASP A 32 -37.52 11.41 20.50
CA ASP A 32 -37.18 12.00 21.81
C ASP A 32 -36.47 11.04 22.80
N ILE A 33 -36.16 9.81 22.37
CA ILE A 33 -35.35 8.83 23.08
C ILE A 33 -34.07 8.67 22.27
N VAL A 34 -33.08 9.50 22.58
CA VAL A 34 -31.70 9.28 22.13
C VAL A 34 -31.26 7.94 22.72
N PRO A 35 -31.10 6.87 21.91
CA PRO A 35 -30.54 5.63 22.40
C PRO A 35 -29.12 5.90 22.88
N GLU A 36 -28.67 5.20 23.92
CA GLU A 36 -27.24 5.24 24.25
C GLU A 36 -26.43 4.83 22.99
N PRO A 37 -25.42 5.63 22.61
CA PRO A 37 -24.61 5.33 21.46
C PRO A 37 -23.93 3.96 21.62
N PRO A 38 -23.75 3.20 20.53
CA PRO A 38 -23.13 1.89 20.63
C PRO A 38 -21.67 2.01 21.11
N ASP A 39 -21.17 0.98 21.79
CA ASP A 39 -19.85 1.00 22.43
C ASP A 39 -18.71 1.29 21.43
N TRP A 40 -18.80 0.81 20.18
CA TRP A 40 -17.80 1.10 19.15
C TRP A 40 -17.69 2.59 18.78
N LEU A 41 -18.67 3.40 19.18
CA LEU A 41 -18.72 4.84 18.95
C LEU A 41 -18.44 5.64 20.22
N ALA A 42 -18.85 5.15 21.40
CA ALA A 42 -18.85 5.95 22.63
C ALA A 42 -17.98 5.38 23.77
N ASP A 43 -17.58 4.12 23.72
CA ASP A 43 -16.65 3.53 24.68
C ASP A 43 -15.22 3.59 24.15
N GLU A 44 -14.38 4.41 24.79
CA GLU A 44 -12.99 4.61 24.38
C GLU A 44 -12.19 3.30 24.40
N VAL A 45 -12.51 2.38 25.31
CA VAL A 45 -11.84 1.08 25.38
C VAL A 45 -12.17 0.25 24.14
N THR A 46 -13.45 0.17 23.77
CA THR A 46 -13.91 -0.52 22.56
C THR A 46 -13.33 0.11 21.30
N CYS A 47 -13.34 1.44 21.18
CA CYS A 47 -12.70 2.18 20.09
C CYS A 47 -11.21 1.86 19.97
N ALA A 48 -10.48 1.87 21.10
CA ALA A 48 -9.06 1.57 21.13
C ALA A 48 -8.77 0.12 20.70
N VAL A 49 -9.56 -0.84 21.16
CA VAL A 49 -9.43 -2.25 20.75
C VAL A 49 -9.67 -2.40 19.25
N ILE A 50 -10.71 -1.78 18.69
CA ILE A 50 -10.98 -1.83 17.24
C ILE A 50 -9.80 -1.28 16.44
N ARG A 51 -9.25 -0.12 16.85
CA ARG A 51 -8.06 0.47 16.18
C ARG A 51 -6.87 -0.48 16.21
N LEU A 52 -6.58 -1.09 17.36
CA LEU A 52 -5.47 -2.05 17.49
C LEU A 52 -5.67 -3.28 16.61
N VAL A 53 -6.89 -3.82 16.52
CA VAL A 53 -7.18 -4.96 15.64
C VAL A 53 -6.97 -4.58 14.17
N LEU A 54 -7.46 -3.42 13.75
CA LEU A 54 -7.27 -2.92 12.39
C LEU A 54 -5.80 -2.68 12.06
N GLU A 55 -5.01 -2.17 13.00
CA GLU A 55 -3.56 -1.98 12.82
C GLU A 55 -2.82 -3.31 12.65
N ILE A 56 -3.21 -4.34 13.42
CA ILE A 56 -2.69 -5.70 13.26
C ILE A 56 -3.04 -6.26 11.87
N ASP A 57 -4.29 -6.11 11.45
CA ASP A 57 -4.75 -6.59 10.14
C ASP A 57 -4.02 -5.88 9.00
N GLN A 58 -3.86 -4.56 9.10
CA GLN A 58 -3.09 -3.77 8.13
C GLN A 58 -1.63 -4.22 8.08
N CYS A 59 -0.99 -4.42 9.24
CA CYS A 59 0.38 -4.91 9.31
C CYS A 59 0.51 -6.29 8.65
N ASN A 60 -0.47 -7.18 8.82
CA ASN A 60 -0.46 -8.50 8.17
C ASN A 60 -0.61 -8.37 6.65
N GLU A 61 -1.49 -7.46 6.19
CA GLU A 61 -1.70 -7.18 4.78
C GLU A 61 -0.42 -6.61 4.14
N GLU A 62 0.16 -5.56 4.73
CA GLU A 62 1.40 -4.94 4.24
C GLU A 62 2.56 -5.93 4.21
N ASN A 63 2.68 -6.78 5.23
CA ASN A 63 3.67 -7.85 5.22
C ASN A 63 3.45 -8.84 4.08
N LEU A 64 2.21 -9.14 3.69
CA LEU A 64 1.95 -10.02 2.55
C LEU A 64 2.31 -9.33 1.23
N HIS A 65 1.91 -8.07 1.06
CA HIS A 65 2.24 -7.28 -0.13
C HIS A 65 3.75 -7.15 -0.30
N MET A 66 4.48 -6.84 0.77
CA MET A 66 5.93 -6.67 0.72
C MET A 66 6.67 -7.95 0.25
N LYS A 67 6.17 -9.13 0.60
CA LYS A 67 6.73 -10.41 0.11
C LYS A 67 6.45 -10.64 -1.37
N VAL A 68 5.28 -10.23 -1.85
CA VAL A 68 4.92 -10.28 -3.28
C VAL A 68 5.78 -9.31 -4.09
N GLU A 69 5.93 -8.07 -3.62
CA GLU A 69 6.79 -7.07 -4.27
C GLU A 69 8.26 -7.49 -4.28
N CYS A 70 8.74 -8.12 -3.21
CA CYS A 70 10.07 -8.72 -3.16
C CYS A 70 10.28 -9.75 -4.28
N CYS A 71 9.29 -10.62 -4.55
CA CYS A 71 9.37 -11.58 -5.64
C CYS A 71 9.31 -10.88 -7.01
N ALA A 72 8.44 -9.88 -7.17
CA ALA A 72 8.34 -9.13 -8.42
C ALA A 72 9.64 -8.39 -8.77
N LEU A 73 10.32 -7.81 -7.77
CA LEU A 73 11.64 -7.18 -7.95
C LEU A 73 12.69 -8.20 -8.41
N GLN A 74 12.67 -9.41 -7.83
CA GLN A 74 13.56 -10.50 -8.22
C GLN A 74 13.32 -10.96 -9.64
N GLU A 75 12.06 -11.20 -10.01
CA GLU A 75 11.66 -11.59 -11.36
C GLU A 75 12.05 -10.54 -12.39
N TRP A 76 11.77 -9.27 -12.08
CA TRP A 76 12.17 -8.15 -12.94
C TRP A 76 13.68 -8.11 -13.14
N ALA A 77 14.47 -8.24 -12.07
CA ALA A 77 15.92 -8.21 -12.16
C ALA A 77 16.46 -9.36 -13.03
N ILE A 78 15.91 -10.57 -12.90
CA ILE A 78 16.30 -11.72 -13.73
C ILE A 78 16.03 -11.45 -15.21
N VAL A 79 14.84 -10.96 -15.54
CA VAL A 79 14.43 -10.69 -16.93
C VAL A 79 15.24 -9.55 -17.54
N GLU A 80 15.45 -8.48 -16.78
CA GLU A 80 16.20 -7.31 -17.24
C GLU A 80 17.67 -7.66 -17.48
N TRP A 81 18.28 -8.45 -16.59
CA TRP A 81 19.66 -8.91 -16.76
C TRP A 81 19.84 -9.75 -18.04
N ASP A 82 18.93 -10.70 -18.28
CA ASP A 82 18.94 -11.51 -19.50
C ASP A 82 18.73 -10.66 -20.77
N ALA A 83 17.97 -9.56 -20.68
CA ALA A 83 17.83 -8.61 -21.78
C ALA A 83 19.11 -7.79 -22.01
N LEU A 84 19.77 -7.33 -20.94
CA LEU A 84 21.05 -6.60 -21.01
C LEU A 84 22.16 -7.47 -21.61
N GLN A 85 22.30 -8.72 -21.15
CA GLN A 85 23.31 -9.64 -21.70
C GLN A 85 23.12 -9.86 -23.21
N ARG A 86 21.87 -10.05 -23.67
CA ARG A 86 21.57 -10.18 -25.11
C ARG A 86 21.84 -8.90 -25.90
N ALA A 87 21.73 -7.73 -25.29
CA ALA A 87 22.03 -6.46 -25.95
C ALA A 87 23.55 -6.20 -26.04
N CYS A 88 24.35 -6.73 -25.11
CA CYS A 88 25.82 -6.67 -25.16
C CYS A 88 26.42 -7.50 -26.30
N ASP A 89 25.66 -8.42 -26.92
CA ASP A 89 26.10 -9.15 -28.12
C ASP A 89 26.16 -8.25 -29.38
N ASP A 90 25.64 -7.01 -29.32
CA ASP A 90 25.72 -6.02 -30.41
C ASP A 90 26.93 -5.08 -30.23
N ASP A 91 27.96 -5.29 -31.05
CA ASP A 91 29.21 -4.52 -31.08
C ASP A 91 29.01 -2.99 -31.24
N ILE A 92 27.87 -2.54 -31.78
CA ILE A 92 27.62 -1.12 -32.04
C ILE A 92 27.37 -0.34 -30.74
N ILE A 93 26.76 -0.98 -29.73
CA ILE A 93 26.30 -0.33 -28.49
C ILE A 93 27.01 -0.84 -27.24
N LEU A 94 28.02 -1.70 -27.41
CA LEU A 94 28.68 -2.46 -26.35
C LEU A 94 29.19 -1.58 -25.19
N TYR A 95 29.87 -0.46 -25.48
CA TYR A 95 30.34 0.46 -24.43
C TYR A 95 29.19 1.05 -23.58
N HIS A 96 28.06 1.37 -24.20
CA HIS A 96 26.91 1.94 -23.50
C HIS A 96 26.17 0.85 -22.70
N MET A 97 26.08 -0.35 -23.23
CA MET A 97 25.47 -1.49 -22.55
C MET A 97 26.31 -1.95 -21.36
N ASP A 98 27.64 -1.95 -21.46
CA ASP A 98 28.54 -2.24 -20.34
C ASP A 98 28.35 -1.26 -19.18
N LEU A 99 28.22 0.04 -19.46
CA LEU A 99 27.96 1.05 -18.43
C LEU A 99 26.60 0.81 -17.75
N HIS A 100 25.58 0.49 -18.55
CA HIS A 100 24.25 0.17 -18.03
C HIS A 100 24.26 -1.11 -17.18
N ALA A 101 24.99 -2.14 -17.59
CA ALA A 101 25.14 -3.38 -16.84
C ALA A 101 25.80 -3.13 -15.47
N GLN A 102 26.84 -2.28 -15.41
CA GLN A 102 27.46 -1.89 -14.14
C GLN A 102 26.47 -1.16 -13.22
N GLN A 103 25.74 -0.18 -13.74
CA GLN A 103 24.72 0.55 -12.97
C GLN A 103 23.61 -0.38 -12.47
N PHE A 104 23.20 -1.33 -13.30
CA PHE A 104 22.20 -2.33 -12.96
C PHE A 104 22.69 -3.26 -11.83
N ILE A 105 23.93 -3.74 -11.90
CA ILE A 105 24.54 -4.56 -10.83
C ILE A 105 24.53 -3.80 -9.50
N ASP A 106 24.99 -2.55 -9.49
CA ASP A 106 25.00 -1.71 -8.28
C ASP A 106 23.60 -1.53 -7.69
N LEU A 107 22.60 -1.32 -8.55
CA LEU A 107 21.20 -1.18 -8.15
C LEU A 107 20.67 -2.47 -7.50
N VAL A 108 20.86 -3.62 -8.17
CA VAL A 108 20.37 -4.92 -7.70
C VAL A 108 21.05 -5.33 -6.40
N LEU A 109 22.36 -5.12 -6.27
CA LEU A 109 23.10 -5.34 -5.03
C LEU A 109 22.57 -4.46 -3.88
N GLY A 110 22.32 -3.18 -4.19
CA GLY A 110 21.72 -2.24 -3.24
C GLY A 110 20.32 -2.66 -2.78
N TRP A 111 19.55 -3.32 -3.64
CA TRP A 111 18.23 -3.85 -3.29
C TRP A 111 18.33 -5.17 -2.52
N GLN A 112 19.16 -6.11 -2.98
CA GLN A 112 19.37 -7.39 -2.31
C GLN A 112 19.73 -7.20 -0.84
N THR A 113 20.67 -6.30 -0.53
CA THR A 113 21.06 -6.05 0.88
C THR A 113 19.89 -5.60 1.77
N LYS A 114 18.90 -4.89 1.23
CA LYS A 114 17.74 -4.40 1.97
C LYS A 114 16.60 -5.41 2.02
N VAL A 115 16.45 -6.19 0.95
CA VAL A 115 15.29 -7.05 0.71
C VAL A 115 15.57 -8.52 1.08
N HIS A 116 16.83 -8.93 1.17
CA HIS A 116 17.24 -10.30 1.52
C HIS A 116 16.60 -10.85 2.81
N PRO A 117 16.34 -10.07 3.88
CA PRO A 117 15.65 -10.58 5.07
C PRO A 117 14.17 -10.92 4.84
N ILE A 118 13.55 -10.41 3.77
CA ILE A 118 12.12 -10.56 3.50
C ILE A 118 11.91 -11.91 2.81
N PRO A 119 11.08 -12.81 3.39
CA PRO A 119 10.82 -14.11 2.78
C PRO A 119 10.02 -13.95 1.49
N CYS A 120 10.34 -14.71 0.46
CA CYS A 120 9.59 -14.71 -0.79
C CYS A 120 8.22 -15.40 -0.62
N THR A 121 7.19 -14.89 -1.29
CA THR A 121 5.86 -15.50 -1.33
C THR A 121 5.86 -16.83 -2.08
N TRP A 122 6.67 -16.96 -3.13
CA TRP A 122 6.87 -18.20 -3.89
C TRP A 122 8.37 -18.51 -4.05
N PRO A 123 8.74 -19.74 -4.46
CA PRO A 123 10.14 -20.10 -4.64
C PRO A 123 10.79 -19.19 -5.68
N MET A 124 11.84 -18.48 -5.27
CA MET A 124 12.66 -17.64 -6.13
C MET A 124 14.10 -18.17 -6.19
N PRO A 125 14.79 -18.02 -7.33
CA PRO A 125 16.22 -18.32 -7.41
C PRO A 125 17.03 -17.48 -6.43
N GLU A 126 18.09 -18.04 -5.85
CA GLU A 126 18.97 -17.29 -4.94
C GLU A 126 19.68 -16.13 -5.64
N CYS A 127 20.01 -16.30 -6.92
CA CYS A 127 20.58 -15.25 -7.76
C CYS A 127 19.48 -14.50 -8.51
N TRP A 128 19.50 -13.17 -8.44
CA TRP A 128 18.55 -12.29 -9.15
C TRP A 128 18.99 -12.08 -10.61
N GLY A 129 19.45 -13.14 -11.28
CA GLY A 129 20.03 -13.10 -12.63
C GLY A 129 21.55 -12.90 -12.64
N LEU A 130 22.12 -12.25 -11.62
CA LEU A 130 23.56 -12.05 -11.49
C LEU A 130 24.26 -13.37 -11.13
N SER A 131 25.20 -13.82 -11.96
CA SER A 131 25.98 -15.02 -11.66
C SER A 131 27.07 -14.75 -10.60
N HIS A 132 27.55 -15.79 -9.91
CA HIS A 132 28.64 -15.67 -8.91
C HIS A 132 29.96 -15.13 -9.49
N THR A 133 30.10 -15.11 -10.81
CA THR A 133 31.26 -14.53 -11.52
C THR A 133 31.18 -13.01 -11.69
N GLU A 134 29.99 -12.44 -11.50
CA GLU A 134 29.67 -11.02 -11.69
C GLU A 134 29.48 -10.29 -10.33
N LEU A 135 29.60 -11.03 -9.22
CA LEU A 135 29.62 -10.58 -7.81
C LEU A 135 31.05 -10.56 -7.27
#